data_AF-A0A960WFB0-F1
#
_entry.id   AF-A0A960WFB0-F1
#
_cell.length_a   1.000
_cell.length_b   1.000
_cell.length_c   1.000
_cell.angle_alpha   90.00
_cell.angle_beta   90.00
_cell.angle_gamma   90.00
#
_symmetry.space_group_name_H-M   'P 1'
#
loop_
_entity.id
_entity.type
_entity.pdbx_description
1 polymer ?
#
loop_
_entity_poly.entity_id
_entity_poly.type
_entity_poly.pdbx_seq_one_letter_code
_entity_poly.pdbx_strand_id
1 'polypeptide(L)' 'STLGISKSADGLQSLQWVKEGKMDQVIDYCIQDVKVTKEVFEHGHQNEFVKIDNFGEDKKISVDWSFEKVIPQKLQDTLL' A
#
# COMPACT_ATOMS: atom_id res chain seq x y z
N SER A 1 -6.36 10.47 1.72
CA SER A 1 -7.74 10.06 1.41
C SER A 1 -8.20 8.83 2.20
N THR A 2 -7.74 7.59 1.93
CA THR A 2 -8.29 6.37 2.60
C THR A 2 -8.03 6.29 4.10
N LEU A 3 -6.76 6.34 4.50
CA LEU A 3 -6.34 6.18 5.90
C LEU A 3 -6.15 7.51 6.63
N GLY A 4 -6.23 8.65 5.91
CA GLY A 4 -5.96 9.98 6.48
C GLY A 4 -4.51 10.22 6.92
N ILE A 5 -3.58 9.31 6.61
CA ILE A 5 -2.15 9.41 6.94
C ILE A 5 -1.31 9.76 5.71
N SER A 6 -0.21 10.47 5.94
CA SER A 6 0.82 10.78 4.94
C SER A 6 2.09 9.97 5.21
N LYS A 7 2.91 9.76 4.17
CA LYS A 7 4.25 9.17 4.36
C LYS A 7 5.09 10.07 5.26
N SER A 8 5.94 9.47 6.10
CA SER A 8 6.90 10.20 6.94
C SER A 8 8.06 10.81 6.15
N ALA A 9 8.35 10.25 4.98
CA ALA A 9 9.41 10.68 4.08
C ALA A 9 9.10 10.24 2.64
N ASP A 10 9.95 10.63 1.70
CA ASP A 10 9.95 10.12 0.33
C ASP A 10 11.18 9.23 0.06
N GLY A 11 11.19 8.59 -1.12
CA GLY A 11 12.28 7.69 -1.51
C GLY A 11 13.64 8.38 -1.64
N LEU A 12 13.68 9.67 -1.98
CA LEU A 12 14.95 10.41 -2.10
C LEU A 12 15.55 10.68 -0.72
N GLN A 13 14.71 10.98 0.27
CA GLN A 13 15.12 11.16 1.65
C GLN A 13 15.68 9.86 2.26
N SER A 14 15.06 8.72 1.97
CA SER A 14 15.56 7.40 2.40
C SER A 14 16.96 7.10 1.83
N LEU A 15 17.18 7.39 0.54
CA LEU A 15 18.50 7.23 -0.08
C LEU A 15 19.57 8.15 0.54
N GLN A 16 19.17 9.35 0.98
CA GLN A 16 20.07 10.26 1.67
C GLN A 16 20.49 9.70 3.04
N TRP A 17 19.56 9.13 3.82
CA TRP A 17 19.89 8.51 5.11
C TRP A 17 20.85 7.33 4.99
N VAL A 18 20.72 6.53 3.92
CA VAL A 18 21.70 5.46 3.63
C VAL A 18 23.10 6.04 3.45
N LYS A 19 23.26 7.12 2.66
CA LYS A 19 24.55 7.79 2.47
C LYS A 19 25.11 8.38 3.76
N GLU A 20 24.24 8.81 4.67
CA GLU A 20 24.59 9.38 5.96
C GLU A 20 24.77 8.33 7.07
N GLY A 21 24.58 7.04 6.77
CA GLY A 21 24.67 5.95 7.75
C GLY A 21 23.51 5.89 8.76
N LYS A 22 22.42 6.61 8.51
CA LYS A 22 21.26 6.71 9.42
C LYS A 22 20.26 5.57 9.19
N MET A 23 20.71 4.34 9.43
CA MET A 23 19.95 3.14 9.09
C MET A 23 18.64 2.98 9.87
N ASP A 24 18.58 3.44 11.12
CA ASP A 24 17.34 3.36 11.93
C ASP A 24 16.20 4.12 11.25
N GLN A 25 16.48 5.30 10.67
CA GLN A 25 15.48 6.09 9.95
C GLN A 25 15.00 5.39 8.68
N VAL A 26 15.91 4.69 7.98
CA VAL A 26 15.57 3.88 6.80
C VAL A 26 14.63 2.75 7.20
N ILE A 27 14.94 2.04 8.29
CA ILE A 27 14.15 0.92 8.80
C ILE A 27 12.75 1.41 9.20
N ASP A 28 12.66 2.50 9.98
CA ASP A 28 11.39 3.06 10.42
C ASP A 28 10.50 3.47 9.24
N TYR A 29 11.09 4.12 8.23
CA TYR A 29 10.40 4.48 7.00
C TYR A 29 9.90 3.24 6.24
N CYS A 30 10.74 2.22 6.07
CA CYS A 30 10.36 0.98 5.39
C CYS A 30 9.24 0.23 6.13
N ILE A 31 9.28 0.17 7.46
CA ILE A 31 8.23 -0.45 8.27
C ILE A 31 6.91 0.29 8.08
N GLN A 32 6.94 1.63 8.08
CA GLN A 32 5.75 2.43 7.85
C GLN A 32 5.15 2.18 6.46
N ASP A 33 5.96 2.12 5.41
CA ASP A 33 5.48 1.86 4.04
C ASP A 33 4.75 0.50 3.93
N VAL A 34 5.26 -0.54 4.59
CA VAL A 34 4.60 -1.85 4.65
C VAL A 34 3.29 -1.78 5.46
N LYS A 35 3.30 -1.08 6.60
CA LYS A 35 2.11 -0.90 7.44
C LYS A 35 0.98 -0.17 6.70
N VAL A 36 1.29 0.94 6.03
CA VAL A 36 0.32 1.69 5.23
C VAL A 36 -0.27 0.81 4.12
N THR A 37 0.59 0.06 3.42
CA THR A 37 0.13 -0.85 2.34
C THR A 37 -0.82 -1.92 2.87
N LYS A 38 -0.50 -2.52 4.02
CA LYS A 38 -1.36 -3.51 4.69
C LYS A 38 -2.72 -2.91 5.07
N GLU A 39 -2.72 -1.73 5.69
CA GLU A 39 -3.96 -1.08 6.13
C GLU A 39 -4.86 -0.66 4.95
N VAL A 40 -4.28 -0.18 3.84
CA VAL A 40 -5.04 0.12 2.61
C VAL A 40 -5.65 -1.15 2.03
N PHE A 41 -4.86 -2.23 1.97
CA PHE A 41 -5.35 -3.54 1.51
C PHE A 41 -6.50 -4.05 2.39
N GLU A 42 -6.33 -4.05 3.71
CA GLU A 42 -7.36 -4.49 4.66
C GLU A 42 -8.64 -3.65 4.54
N HIS A 43 -8.51 -2.33 4.42
CA HIS A 43 -9.65 -1.45 4.17
C HIS A 43 -10.38 -1.83 2.87
N GLY A 44 -9.65 -1.93 1.77
CA GLY A 44 -10.25 -2.25 0.48
C GLY A 44 -10.91 -3.62 0.50
N HIS A 45 -10.31 -4.63 1.11
CA HIS A 45 -10.87 -5.97 1.25
C HIS A 45 -12.16 -5.99 2.07
N GLN A 46 -12.24 -5.21 3.15
CA GLN A 46 -13.41 -5.15 4.01
C GLN A 46 -14.54 -4.28 3.47
N ASN A 47 -14.22 -3.27 2.65
CA ASN A 47 -15.17 -2.24 2.23
C ASN A 47 -15.42 -2.19 0.72
N GLU A 48 -14.70 -2.99 -0.07
CA GLU A 48 -14.78 -3.08 -1.55
C GLU A 48 -14.45 -1.77 -2.28
N PHE A 49 -13.85 -0.80 -1.60
CA PHE A 49 -13.36 0.44 -2.19
C PHE A 49 -12.13 0.98 -1.47
N VAL A 50 -11.37 1.83 -2.16
CA VAL A 50 -10.38 2.74 -1.57
C VAL A 50 -10.67 4.17 -2.01
N LYS A 51 -10.19 5.15 -1.27
CA LYS A 51 -10.22 6.56 -1.68
C LYS A 51 -8.86 7.00 -2.21
N ILE A 52 -8.85 7.76 -3.28
CA ILE A 52 -7.66 8.47 -3.79
C ILE A 52 -7.90 9.98 -3.70
N ASP A 53 -6.84 10.73 -3.43
CA ASP A 53 -6.90 12.19 -3.61
C ASP A 53 -6.88 12.48 -5.11
N ASN A 54 -7.84 13.26 -5.57
CA ASN A 54 -7.94 13.74 -6.93
C ASN A 54 -8.06 15.27 -6.89
N PHE A 55 -6.91 15.94 -6.84
CA PHE A 55 -6.81 17.41 -6.78
C PHE A 55 -7.52 18.00 -5.55
N GLY A 56 -7.32 17.40 -4.37
CA GLY A 56 -7.92 17.85 -3.12
C GLY A 56 -9.34 17.34 -2.87
N GLU A 57 -9.91 16.56 -3.80
CA GLU A 57 -11.17 15.86 -3.61
C GLU A 57 -10.95 14.36 -3.43
N ASP A 58 -11.55 13.79 -2.38
CA ASP A 58 -11.53 12.35 -2.15
C ASP A 58 -12.44 11.63 -3.15
N LYS A 59 -11.86 10.87 -4.09
CA LYS A 59 -12.59 10.02 -5.02
C LYS A 59 -12.56 8.56 -4.56
N LYS A 60 -13.73 7.93 -4.45
CA LYS A 60 -13.85 6.48 -4.21
C LYS A 60 -13.59 5.69 -5.48
N ILE A 61 -12.78 4.66 -5.37
CA ILE A 61 -12.45 3.69 -6.42
C ILE A 61 -12.86 2.31 -5.91
N SER A 62 -13.75 1.64 -6.64
CA SER A 62 -14.16 0.27 -6.32
C SER A 62 -12.98 -0.68 -6.53
N VAL A 63 -12.82 -1.66 -5.65
CA VAL A 63 -11.81 -2.71 -5.76
C VAL A 63 -12.51 -4.05 -5.87
N ASP A 64 -12.18 -4.83 -6.90
CA ASP A 64 -12.68 -6.19 -7.09
C ASP A 64 -11.65 -7.19 -6.53
N TRP A 65 -12.07 -7.99 -5.54
CA TRP A 65 -11.25 -9.01 -4.87
C TRP A 65 -11.46 -10.42 -5.42
N SER A 66 -12.13 -10.54 -6.57
CA SER A 66 -12.30 -11.80 -7.30
C SER A 66 -10.95 -12.30 -7.84
N PHE A 67 -10.11 -12.86 -6.97
CA PHE A 67 -8.76 -13.33 -7.31
C PHE A 67 -8.76 -14.41 -8.41
N GLU A 68 -9.83 -15.20 -8.50
CA GLU A 68 -10.06 -16.18 -9.56
C GLU A 68 -10.10 -15.58 -10.97
N LYS A 69 -10.41 -14.28 -11.10
CA LYS A 69 -10.35 -13.57 -12.39
C LYS A 69 -8.91 -13.21 -12.79
N VAL A 70 -7.99 -13.21 -11.84
CA VAL A 70 -6.62 -12.70 -12.00
C VAL A 70 -5.59 -13.84 -11.94
N ILE A 71 -5.87 -14.90 -11.17
CA ILE A 71 -4.98 -16.06 -11.03
C ILE A 71 -5.13 -16.98 -12.25
N PRO A 72 -4.04 -17.33 -12.95
CA PRO A 72 -4.07 -18.29 -14.05
C PRO A 72 -4.65 -19.64 -13.61
N GLN A 73 -5.50 -20.25 -14.44
CA GLN A 73 -6.18 -21.52 -14.15
C GLN A 73 -5.26 -22.60 -13.56
N LYS A 74 -4.04 -22.72 -14.12
CA LYS A 74 -3.02 -23.69 -13.71
C LYS A 74 -2.61 -23.58 -12.23
N LEU A 75 -2.72 -22.39 -11.63
CA LEU A 75 -2.42 -22.16 -10.21
C LEU A 75 -3.65 -22.34 -9.31
N GLN A 76 -4.87 -22.26 -9.86
CA GLN A 76 -6.10 -22.50 -9.12
C GLN A 76 -6.22 -23.97 -8.71
N ASP A 77 -5.79 -24.88 -9.61
CA ASP A 77 -5.86 -26.33 -9.39
C ASP A 77 -4.85 -26.84 -8.34
N THR A 78 -3.90 -26.01 -7.90
CA THR A 78 -2.85 -26.38 -6.93
C THR A 78 -3.16 -25.88 -5.50
N LEU A 79 -4.16 -25.02 -5.34
CA LEU A 79 -4.58 -24.45 -4.04
C LEU A 79 -5.80 -25.17 -3.43
N LEU A 80 -6.17 -26.34 -3.96
CA LEU A 80 -7.17 -27.27 -3.44
C LEU A 80 -6.52 -28.57 -2.94
#